data_AF-A0A817Q188-F1
#
_entry.id   AF-A0A817Q188-F1
#
_cell.length_a   1.000
_cell.length_b   1.000
_cell.length_c   1.000
_cell.angle_alpha   90.00
_cell.angle_beta   90.00
_cell.angle_gamma   90.00
#
_symmetry.space_group_name_H-M   'P 1'
#
loop_
_entity.id
_entity.type
_entity.pdbx_description
1 polymer ?
#
loop_
_entity_poly.entity_id
_entity_poly.type
_entity_poly.pdbx_seq_one_letter_code
_entity_poly.pdbx_strand_id
1 'polypeptide(L)' 'MDNQELRTDQVTRWTAQKRQDKYWKCVELGIRFCLSEFIIESIAQYQVQDYAIYEEEPQQNEDDNDDE' A
#
# COMPACT_ATOMS: atom_id res chain seq x y z
N MET A 1 6.92 6.55 28.63
CA MET A 1 6.90 6.41 27.17
C MET A 1 7.50 7.65 26.58
N ASP A 2 8.55 7.49 25.77
CA ASP A 2 9.28 8.62 25.20
C ASP A 2 8.43 9.33 24.14
N ASN A 3 8.34 10.66 24.23
CA ASN A 3 7.48 11.50 23.38
C ASN A 3 7.85 11.43 21.89
N GLN A 4 9.01 10.86 21.56
CA GLN A 4 9.52 10.66 20.20
C GLN A 4 9.06 9.33 19.58
N GLU A 5 8.91 8.27 20.38
CA GLU A 5 8.39 6.97 19.93
C GLU A 5 6.91 7.09 19.54
N LEU A 6 6.10 7.75 20.39
CA LEU A 6 4.67 8.00 20.13
C LEU A 6 4.41 8.76 18.82
N ARG A 7 5.29 9.71 18.46
CA ARG A 7 5.16 10.45 17.20
C ARG A 7 5.50 9.60 15.98
N THR A 8 6.46 8.69 16.11
CA THR A 8 6.89 7.81 15.02
C THR A 8 5.82 6.77 14.70
N ASP A 9 5.18 6.22 15.72
CA ASP A 9 4.05 5.29 15.56
C ASP A 9 2.84 5.96 14.90
N GLN A 10 2.49 7.18 15.32
CA GLN A 10 1.39 7.93 14.72
C GLN A 10 1.62 8.25 13.24
N VAL A 11 2.85 8.64 12.86
CA VAL A 11 3.20 8.92 11.46
C VAL A 11 3.15 7.65 10.63
N THR A 12 3.62 6.51 11.17
CA THR A 12 3.58 5.21 10.49
C THR A 12 2.15 4.79 10.20
N ARG A 13 1.27 4.83 11.21
CA ARG A 13 -0.17 4.50 11.07
C ARG A 13 -0.88 5.42 10.07
N TRP A 14 -0.64 6.73 10.15
CA TRP A 14 -1.24 7.69 9.21
C TRP A 14 -0.78 7.46 7.77
N THR A 15 0.47 7.08 7.57
CA THR A 15 1.03 6.76 6.25
C THR A 15 0.43 5.48 5.69
N ALA A 16 0.24 4.45 6.52
CA ALA A 16 -0.46 3.22 6.16
C ALA A 16 -1.91 3.47 5.75
N GLN A 17 -2.66 4.24 6.56
CA GLN A 17 -4.05 4.59 6.27
C GLN A 17 -4.17 5.33 4.92
N LYS A 18 -3.32 6.33 4.67
CA LYS A 18 -3.33 7.06 3.40
C LYS A 18 -3.01 6.20 2.19
N ARG A 19 -2.17 5.18 2.35
CA ARG A 19 -1.86 4.23 1.28
C ARG A 19 -3.11 3.39 0.97
N GLN A 20 -3.81 2.93 1.99
CA GLN A 20 -5.03 2.15 1.86
C GLN A 20 -6.18 2.95 1.24
N ASP A 21 -6.36 4.21 1.63
CA ASP A 21 -7.35 5.10 1.02
C ASP A 21 -7.09 5.27 -0.50
N LYS A 22 -5.83 5.42 -0.89
CA LYS A 22 -5.44 5.50 -2.32
C LYS A 22 -5.68 4.18 -3.04
N TYR A 23 -5.39 3.06 -2.40
CA TYR A 23 -5.65 1.73 -2.95
C TYR A 23 -7.14 1.57 -3.31
N TRP A 24 -8.03 1.81 -2.36
CA TRP A 24 -9.47 1.68 -2.59
C TRP A 24 -9.99 2.62 -3.66
N LYS A 25 -9.49 3.86 -3.69
CA LYS A 25 -9.83 4.81 -4.75
C LYS A 25 -9.39 4.33 -6.13
N CYS A 26 -8.24 3.67 -6.25
CA CYS A 26 -7.80 3.06 -7.51
C CYS A 26 -8.75 1.93 -7.92
N VAL A 27 -9.14 1.05 -6.99
CA VAL A 27 -10.09 -0.03 -7.24
C VAL A 27 -11.44 0.50 -7.73
N GLU A 28 -12.00 1.51 -7.06
CA GLU A 28 -13.26 2.15 -7.47
C GLU A 28 -13.23 2.72 -8.89
N LEU A 29 -12.08 3.23 -9.32
CA LEU A 29 -11.87 3.80 -10.65
C LEU A 29 -11.46 2.75 -11.70
N GLY A 30 -11.34 1.47 -11.33
CA GLY A 30 -10.84 0.41 -12.22
C GLY A 30 -9.36 0.58 -12.60
N ILE A 31 -8.60 1.34 -11.80
CA ILE A 31 -7.16 1.53 -11.96
C ILE A 31 -6.42 0.44 -11.20
N ARG A 32 -5.46 -0.20 -11.86
CA ARG A 32 -4.63 -1.25 -11.26
C ARG A 32 -3.64 -0.66 -10.26
N PHE A 33 -3.64 -1.20 -9.04
CA PHE A 33 -2.67 -0.86 -8.02
C PHE A 33 -1.59 -1.95 -8.01
N CYS A 34 -0.38 -1.60 -8.45
CA CYS A 34 0.71 -2.55 -8.64
C CYS A 34 1.88 -2.24 -7.71
N LEU A 35 2.64 -3.27 -7.36
CA LEU A 35 3.94 -3.16 -6.72
C LEU A 35 4.92 -2.36 -7.60
N SER A 36 5.88 -1.70 -6.96
CA SER A 36 6.90 -0.87 -7.65
C SER A 36 7.74 -1.65 -8.66
N GLU A 37 7.88 -2.94 -8.43
CA GLU A 37 8.57 -3.94 -9.24
C GLU A 37 8.03 -3.96 -10.68
N PHE A 38 6.74 -3.68 -10.88
CA PHE A 38 6.15 -3.54 -12.21
C PHE A 38 6.90 -2.50 -13.06
N ILE A 39 7.20 -1.34 -12.46
CA ILE A 39 7.88 -0.23 -13.16
C ILE A 39 9.35 -0.58 -13.36
N ILE A 40 10.00 -1.13 -12.34
CA ILE A 40 11.43 -1.49 -12.37
C ILE A 40 11.69 -2.51 -13.48
N GLU A 41 10.89 -3.58 -13.52
CA GLU A 41 11.01 -4.64 -14.53
C GLU A 41 10.64 -4.16 -15.93
N SER A 42 9.62 -3.30 -16.05
CA SER A 42 9.24 -2.73 -17.35
C SER A 42 10.35 -1.89 -17.97
N ILE A 43 11.08 -1.14 -17.14
CA ILE A 43 12.25 -0.36 -17.57
C ILE A 43 13.41 -1.29 -17.91
N ALA A 44 13.71 -2.27 -17.05
CA ALA A 44 14.84 -3.19 -17.22
C ALA A 44 14.74 -4.00 -18.53
N GLN A 45 13.53 -4.39 -18.90
CA GLN A 45 13.27 -5.21 -20.08
C GLN A 45 12.95 -4.39 -21.34
N TYR A 46 12.89 -3.06 -21.23
CA TYR A 46 12.44 -2.16 -22.31
C TYR A 46 11.07 -2.55 -22.90
N GLN A 47 10.21 -3.15 -22.07
CA GLN A 47 8.89 -3.64 -22.46
C GLN A 47 7.95 -3.53 -21.26
N VAL A 48 6.74 -3.00 -21.50
CA VAL A 48 5.69 -2.96 -20.47
C VAL A 48 5.33 -4.40 -20.08
N GLN A 49 5.55 -4.73 -18.81
CA GLN A 49 5.26 -6.05 -18.27
C GLN A 49 3.75 -6.29 -18.13
N ASP A 50 3.35 -7.54 -17.89
CA ASP A 50 1.98 -7.84 -17.50
C ASP A 50 1.75 -7.38 -16.06
N TYR A 51 0.84 -6.42 -15.87
CA TYR A 51 0.54 -5.84 -14.56
C TYR A 51 -0.05 -6.88 -13.59
N ALA A 52 -0.70 -7.95 -14.09
CA ALA A 52 -1.36 -8.95 -13.25
C ALA A 52 -0.37 -9.69 -12.34
N ILE A 53 0.90 -9.77 -12.74
CA ILE A 53 1.98 -10.41 -11.97
C ILE A 53 2.35 -9.56 -10.73
N TYR A 54 2.04 -8.26 -10.77
CA TYR A 54 2.47 -7.28 -9.78
C TYR A 54 1.30 -6.64 -9.05
N GLU A 55 0.08 -7.16 -9.18
CA GLU A 55 -1.08 -6.61 -8.46
C GLU A 55 -0.87 -6.75 -6.95
N GLU A 56 -1.08 -5.64 -6.22
CA GLU A 56 -1.03 -5.66 -4.76
C GLU A 56 -2.37 -6.16 -4.22
N GLU A 57 -2.35 -7.26 -3.45
CA GLU A 57 -3.53 -7.71 -2.71
C GLU A 57 -3.83 -6.70 -1.58
N PRO A 58 -5.11 -6.46 -1.28
CA PRO A 58 -5.46 -5.58 -0.19
C PRO A 58 -4.94 -6.18 1.12
N GLN A 59 -4.00 -5.49 1.77
CA GLN A 59 -3.70 -5.81 3.16
C GLN A 59 -4.96 -5.50 3.98
N GLN A 60 -5.66 -6.54 4.41
CA GLN A 60 -6.62 -6.43 5.51
C GLN A 60 -5.78 -6.03 6.72
N ASN A 61 -6.00 -4.81 7.24
CA ASN A 61 -5.54 -4.54 8.59
C ASN A 61 -6.38 -5.47 9.47
N GLU A 62 -5.77 -6.53 10.01
CA GLU A 62 -6.26 -7.19 11.20
C GLU A 62 -6.13 -6.18 12.37
N ASP A 63 -6.93 -5.11 12.33
CA ASP A 63 -7.35 -4.40 13.53
C ASP A 63 -8.73 -4.97 13.91
N ASP A 64 -8.77 -6.30 14.10
CA ASP A 64 -9.85 -6.91 14.87
C ASP A 64 -9.61 -6.57 16.34
N ASN A 65 -10.32 -5.55 16.80
CA ASN A 65 -10.80 -5.35 18.17
C ASN A 65 -9.88 -5.83 19.32
N ASP A 66 -9.08 -4.91 19.87
CA ASP A 66 -8.80 -4.90 21.31
C ASP A 66 -9.49 -3.66 21.92
N ASP A 67 -10.82 -3.63 21.84
CA ASP A 67 -11.66 -2.90 22.80
C ASP A 67 -12.12 -3.92 23.85
N GLU A 68 -11.32 -4.10 24.91
CA GLU A 68 -11.75 -4.57 26.24
C GLU A 68 -11.13 -3.71 27.35
#